data_AF-A0A7G2T5N6-F1
#
_entry.id   AF-A0A7G2T5N6-F1
#
_cell.length_a   1.000
_cell.length_b   1.000
_cell.length_c   1.000
_cell.angle_alpha   90.00
_cell.angle_beta   90.00
_cell.angle_gamma   90.00
#
_symmetry.space_group_name_H-M   'P 1'
#
loop_
_entity.id
_entity.type
_entity.pdbx_description
1 polymer ?
#
loop_
_entity_poly.entity_id
_entity_poly.type
_entity_poly.pdbx_seq_one_letter_code
_entity_poly.pdbx_strand_id
1 'polypeptide(L)'
;MKNAEEIQELKAIVEKLCEKHHLIIQIAEDNYFKIFTDQSSGITLFLQLDENQNLSFYFLQRTYDVFYTGDRSDAHVILSLMFTSFLRFYKSGISCEQFDIAHPVVPDEIWGRYLVPIQVPILHGISTAKQLIEVVTEIIEMVAFWRESLWYFTGCPCDKCMKAENLNNSNYKYSLEDIEDLFSDLHSISSRNNYGDRERPEWVYFYDIEEEVTMIKSSSLAKFLNATLQLRTDKTEQLKGLNGTFVLSDNIKNFVHDDTKSEMDEYFERVNTNGKLKGYPVIPMENMIVTVMDDYIIALGRICGFEEYKKERELIRQRHNRESELLFPIPQFKWKEKVCPDQFEFLVKALLEREPNVKSVRRPAPINQGDKGRDLIIEWNVINEYMSDTAPPRILIKVVGQCKSGTSTIGKGKVLDIRDTVETHDSQGFFLAVNTQISAPLTEKLESLKSKGLWVSWWNRDDIEMRLSKNQDLIPNFPKVITSRDKVKFVNKED
;
A
#
# COMPACT_ATOMS: atom_id res chain seq x y z
N MET A 1 -26.37 -0.73 25.26
CA MET A 1 -27.53 0.13 24.93
C MET A 1 -27.23 1.11 23.79
N LYS A 2 -26.06 1.78 23.71
CA LYS A 2 -25.70 2.60 22.53
C LYS A 2 -25.59 1.83 21.20
N ASN A 3 -24.93 0.66 21.20
CA ASN A 3 -24.70 -0.10 19.96
C ASN A 3 -25.97 -0.63 19.28
N ALA A 4 -27.05 -0.91 20.03
CA ALA A 4 -28.27 -1.46 19.45
C ALA A 4 -29.08 -0.41 18.66
N GLU A 5 -29.11 0.84 19.15
CA GLU A 5 -29.77 1.95 18.45
C GLU A 5 -29.00 2.32 17.17
N GLU A 6 -27.66 2.34 17.22
CA GLU A 6 -26.80 2.65 16.07
C GLU A 6 -26.87 1.58 14.96
N ILE A 7 -26.94 0.30 15.33
CA ILE A 7 -27.12 -0.80 14.35
C ILE A 7 -28.50 -0.74 13.69
N GLN A 8 -29.54 -0.42 14.47
CA GLN A 8 -30.89 -0.27 13.95
C GLN A 8 -31.00 0.92 13.00
N GLU A 9 -30.28 2.01 13.28
CA GLU A 9 -30.14 3.16 12.38
C GLU A 9 -29.46 2.77 11.06
N LEU A 10 -28.35 2.02 11.12
CA LEU A 10 -27.64 1.57 9.92
C LEU A 10 -28.53 0.70 9.03
N LYS A 11 -29.26 -0.26 9.60
CA LYS A 11 -30.18 -1.12 8.85
C LYS A 11 -31.24 -0.31 8.11
N ALA A 12 -31.88 0.66 8.78
CA ALA A 12 -32.87 1.53 8.17
C ALA A 12 -32.28 2.38 7.03
N ILE A 13 -31.03 2.83 7.16
CA ILE A 13 -30.32 3.58 6.12
C ILE A 13 -30.03 2.68 4.91
N VAL A 14 -29.54 1.46 5.11
CA VAL A 14 -29.28 0.49 4.05
C VAL A 14 -30.57 0.17 3.28
N GLU A 15 -31.68 -0.08 3.99
CA GLU A 15 -33.00 -0.34 3.40
C GLU A 15 -33.46 0.84 2.54
N LYS A 16 -33.37 2.06 3.06
CA LYS A 16 -33.75 3.29 2.33
C LYS A 16 -32.88 3.53 1.10
N LEU A 17 -31.57 3.27 1.19
CA LEU A 17 -30.66 3.41 0.05
C LEU A 17 -30.95 2.37 -1.03
N CYS A 18 -31.18 1.12 -0.64
CA CYS A 18 -31.52 0.06 -1.57
C CYS A 18 -32.86 0.34 -2.27
N GLU A 19 -33.87 0.85 -1.56
CA GLU A 19 -35.13 1.27 -2.17
C GLU A 19 -34.92 2.42 -3.18
N LYS A 20 -34.22 3.48 -2.75
CA LYS A 20 -33.90 4.66 -3.58
C LYS A 20 -33.18 4.27 -4.88
N HIS A 21 -32.24 3.34 -4.79
CA HIS A 21 -31.41 2.92 -5.91
C HIS A 21 -31.87 1.62 -6.55
N HIS A 22 -33.07 1.10 -6.25
CA HIS A 22 -33.58 -0.15 -6.83
C HIS A 22 -32.57 -1.31 -6.74
N LEU A 23 -32.00 -1.52 -5.55
CA LEU A 23 -31.16 -2.66 -5.20
C LEU A 23 -31.97 -3.65 -4.36
N ILE A 24 -31.65 -4.94 -4.48
CA ILE A 24 -32.38 -6.03 -3.82
C ILE A 24 -31.62 -6.48 -2.58
N ILE A 25 -32.20 -6.28 -1.40
CA ILE A 25 -31.67 -6.86 -0.16
C ILE A 25 -32.06 -8.34 -0.12
N GLN A 26 -31.07 -9.23 -0.20
CA GLN A 26 -31.26 -10.68 -0.06
C GLN A 26 -31.20 -11.13 1.40
N ILE A 27 -30.34 -10.49 2.21
CA ILE A 27 -30.17 -10.76 3.64
C ILE A 27 -29.92 -9.42 4.35
N ALA A 28 -30.58 -9.19 5.48
CA ALA A 28 -30.38 -8.03 6.37
C ALA A 28 -30.47 -8.46 7.83
N GLU A 29 -29.36 -8.98 8.34
CA GLU A 29 -29.12 -9.31 9.74
C GLU A 29 -28.40 -8.14 10.44
N ASP A 30 -28.33 -8.17 11.77
CA ASP A 30 -27.84 -7.03 12.57
C ASP A 30 -26.42 -6.57 12.17
N ASN A 31 -25.54 -7.49 11.80
CA ASN A 31 -24.15 -7.19 11.44
C ASN A 31 -23.78 -7.63 10.01
N TYR A 32 -24.77 -8.00 9.19
CA TYR A 32 -24.50 -8.57 7.87
C TYR A 32 -25.60 -8.24 6.86
N PHE A 33 -25.17 -7.69 5.72
CA PHE A 33 -26.05 -7.37 4.60
C PHE A 33 -25.55 -8.03 3.33
N LYS A 34 -26.49 -8.62 2.60
CA LYS A 34 -26.27 -9.13 1.24
C LYS A 34 -27.17 -8.35 0.29
N ILE A 35 -26.57 -7.48 -0.50
CA ILE A 35 -27.25 -6.54 -1.39
C ILE A 35 -26.93 -6.92 -2.83
N PHE A 36 -27.94 -7.14 -3.65
CA PHE A 36 -27.80 -7.57 -5.04
C PHE A 36 -28.30 -6.47 -5.98
N THR A 37 -27.56 -6.20 -7.06
CA THR A 37 -27.97 -5.20 -8.05
C THR A 37 -29.20 -5.66 -8.83
N ASP A 38 -29.02 -6.62 -9.73
CA ASP A 38 -30.04 -7.21 -10.60
C ASP A 38 -29.42 -8.37 -11.41
N GLN A 39 -30.25 -9.10 -12.16
CA GLN A 39 -29.83 -10.27 -12.92
C GLN A 39 -28.94 -9.98 -14.13
N SER A 40 -28.95 -8.75 -14.66
CA SER A 40 -28.19 -8.34 -15.84
C SER A 40 -26.80 -7.79 -15.51
N SER A 41 -26.65 -7.08 -14.40
CA SER A 41 -25.36 -6.55 -13.93
C SER A 41 -24.67 -7.54 -13.00
N GLY A 42 -25.43 -8.26 -12.16
CA GLY A 42 -24.93 -9.44 -11.43
C GLY A 42 -24.01 -9.16 -10.24
N ILE A 43 -23.87 -7.92 -9.78
CA ILE A 43 -23.03 -7.61 -8.61
C ILE A 43 -23.81 -7.87 -7.33
N THR A 44 -23.23 -8.68 -6.45
CA THR A 44 -23.65 -8.81 -5.05
C THR A 44 -22.62 -8.17 -4.15
N LEU A 45 -23.02 -7.19 -3.34
CA LEU A 45 -22.24 -6.59 -2.27
C LEU A 45 -22.55 -7.33 -0.96
N PHE A 46 -21.48 -7.74 -0.27
CA PHE A 46 -21.53 -8.31 1.06
C PHE A 46 -20.93 -7.30 2.03
N LEU A 47 -21.71 -6.79 2.98
CA LEU A 47 -21.25 -5.91 4.05
C LEU A 47 -21.28 -6.68 5.37
N GLN A 48 -20.21 -6.64 6.14
CA GLN A 48 -20.11 -7.29 7.43
C GLN A 48 -19.44 -6.38 8.46
N LEU A 49 -20.05 -6.28 9.65
CA LEU A 49 -19.49 -5.63 10.83
C LEU A 49 -18.98 -6.69 11.80
N ASP A 50 -17.77 -6.53 12.32
CA ASP A 50 -17.27 -7.34 13.42
C ASP A 50 -17.80 -6.85 14.78
N GLU A 51 -17.43 -7.54 15.87
CA GLU A 51 -17.83 -7.17 17.25
C GLU A 51 -17.36 -5.76 17.66
N ASN A 52 -16.31 -5.24 17.01
CA ASN A 52 -15.75 -3.91 17.22
C ASN A 52 -16.31 -2.87 16.24
N GLN A 53 -17.33 -3.22 15.45
CA GLN A 53 -17.90 -2.39 14.38
C GLN A 53 -16.91 -2.04 13.25
N ASN A 54 -15.85 -2.83 13.06
CA ASN A 54 -15.01 -2.69 11.88
C ASN A 54 -15.79 -3.21 10.66
N LEU A 55 -15.86 -2.37 9.64
CA LEU A 55 -16.49 -2.71 8.39
C LEU A 55 -15.54 -3.52 7.51
N SER A 56 -16.03 -4.65 7.03
CA SER A 56 -15.44 -5.42 5.94
C SER A 56 -16.48 -5.63 4.85
N PHE A 57 -16.03 -5.69 3.60
CA PHE A 57 -16.91 -5.95 2.48
C PHE A 57 -16.18 -6.56 1.31
N TYR A 58 -16.93 -7.27 0.48
CA TYR A 58 -16.46 -7.82 -0.78
C TYR A 58 -17.62 -7.93 -1.76
N PHE A 59 -17.29 -8.24 -3.01
CA PHE A 59 -18.29 -8.40 -4.06
C PHE A 59 -18.22 -9.77 -4.71
N LEU A 60 -19.35 -10.21 -5.25
CA LEU A 60 -19.46 -11.35 -6.15
C LEU A 60 -20.08 -10.88 -7.45
N GLN A 61 -19.37 -11.08 -8.57
CA GLN A 61 -19.93 -10.95 -9.91
C GLN A 61 -20.53 -12.30 -10.30
N ARG A 62 -21.85 -12.37 -10.39
CA ARG A 62 -22.58 -13.54 -10.86
C ARG A 62 -23.92 -13.17 -11.47
N THR A 63 -24.08 -13.55 -12.73
CA THR A 63 -25.28 -13.29 -13.53
C THR A 63 -26.18 -14.52 -13.59
N TYR A 64 -27.43 -14.33 -14.03
CA TYR A 64 -28.44 -15.39 -14.08
C TYR A 64 -28.90 -15.65 -15.52
N ASP A 65 -29.35 -16.87 -15.75
CA ASP A 65 -29.80 -17.41 -17.05
C ASP A 65 -31.03 -16.69 -17.61
N VAL A 66 -31.68 -15.86 -16.79
CA VAL A 66 -32.80 -15.01 -17.18
C VAL A 66 -32.39 -13.94 -18.20
N PHE A 67 -31.17 -13.37 -18.09
CA PHE A 67 -30.70 -12.32 -18.99
C PHE A 67 -29.63 -12.81 -19.97
N TYR A 68 -28.67 -13.60 -19.49
CA TYR A 68 -27.63 -14.20 -20.32
C TYR A 68 -27.89 -15.70 -20.45
N THR A 69 -28.27 -16.14 -21.64
CA THR A 69 -28.45 -17.58 -21.91
C THR A 69 -27.10 -18.23 -22.25
N GLY A 70 -26.94 -19.51 -21.89
CA GLY A 70 -25.74 -20.30 -22.21
C GLY A 70 -24.59 -20.09 -21.22
N ASP A 71 -23.37 -20.22 -21.71
CA ASP A 71 -22.14 -19.87 -20.98
C ASP A 71 -22.18 -18.37 -20.63
N ARG A 72 -21.72 -18.02 -19.43
CA ARG A 72 -21.73 -16.63 -18.91
C ARG A 72 -20.36 -16.17 -18.46
N SER A 73 -19.32 -16.92 -18.80
CA SER A 73 -17.93 -16.63 -18.47
C SER A 73 -17.54 -15.23 -18.94
N ASP A 74 -17.89 -14.90 -20.19
CA ASP A 74 -17.72 -13.58 -20.79
C ASP A 74 -18.34 -12.47 -19.92
N ALA A 75 -19.62 -12.60 -19.54
CA ALA A 75 -20.31 -11.63 -18.71
C ALA A 75 -19.68 -11.52 -17.32
N HIS A 76 -19.24 -12.63 -16.72
CA HIS A 76 -18.59 -12.61 -15.41
C HIS A 76 -17.22 -11.93 -15.46
N VAL A 77 -16.40 -12.22 -16.47
CA VAL A 77 -15.06 -11.62 -16.63
C VAL A 77 -15.18 -10.15 -17.04
N ILE A 78 -16.01 -9.81 -18.03
CA ILE A 78 -16.12 -8.43 -18.52
C ILE A 78 -16.72 -7.52 -17.46
N LEU A 79 -17.85 -7.89 -16.84
CA LEU A 79 -18.54 -7.02 -15.89
C LEU A 79 -17.71 -6.81 -14.62
N SER A 80 -16.98 -7.84 -14.18
CA SER A 80 -16.03 -7.69 -13.06
C SER A 80 -14.89 -6.74 -13.41
N LEU A 81 -14.27 -6.86 -14.59
CA LEU A 81 -13.23 -5.96 -15.07
C LEU A 81 -13.71 -4.50 -15.14
N MET A 82 -14.91 -4.28 -15.68
CA MET A 82 -15.51 -2.95 -15.76
C MET A 82 -15.78 -2.39 -14.37
N PHE A 83 -16.30 -3.22 -13.46
CA PHE A 83 -16.61 -2.80 -12.10
C PHE A 83 -15.35 -2.47 -11.30
N THR A 84 -14.35 -3.34 -11.27
CA THR A 84 -13.12 -3.10 -10.51
C THR A 84 -12.30 -1.95 -11.10
N SER A 85 -12.29 -1.77 -12.42
CA SER A 85 -11.70 -0.58 -13.06
C SER A 85 -12.42 0.71 -12.67
N PHE A 86 -13.75 0.66 -12.53
CA PHE A 86 -14.54 1.78 -12.01
C PHE A 86 -14.24 2.09 -10.55
N LEU A 87 -14.25 1.06 -9.70
CA LEU A 87 -13.91 1.17 -8.28
C LEU A 87 -12.54 1.83 -8.09
N ARG A 88 -11.56 1.53 -8.96
CA ARG A 88 -10.20 2.07 -8.86
C ARG A 88 -10.12 3.60 -8.91
N PHE A 89 -11.03 4.24 -9.64
CA PHE A 89 -10.99 5.67 -9.93
C PHE A 89 -12.18 6.48 -9.39
N TYR A 90 -13.22 5.82 -8.87
CA TYR A 90 -14.35 6.52 -8.30
C TYR A 90 -14.05 7.04 -6.89
N LYS A 91 -14.13 8.36 -6.71
CA LYS A 91 -13.88 9.06 -5.43
C LYS A 91 -12.55 8.60 -4.79
N SER A 92 -12.58 8.08 -3.56
CA SER A 92 -11.41 7.64 -2.79
C SER A 92 -10.67 6.44 -3.39
N GLY A 93 -11.25 5.79 -4.40
CA GLY A 93 -10.73 4.61 -5.06
C GLY A 93 -10.81 3.35 -4.19
N ILE A 94 -10.95 2.20 -4.83
CA ILE A 94 -10.81 0.88 -4.22
C ILE A 94 -10.04 0.00 -5.20
N SER A 95 -8.96 -0.63 -4.73
CA SER A 95 -8.20 -1.60 -5.53
C SER A 95 -8.51 -3.01 -5.05
N CYS A 96 -8.87 -3.88 -5.99
CA CYS A 96 -9.37 -5.21 -5.72
C CYS A 96 -8.47 -6.30 -6.30
N GLU A 97 -8.46 -7.46 -5.64
CA GLU A 97 -8.13 -8.75 -6.25
C GLU A 97 -9.37 -9.37 -6.88
N GLN A 98 -9.17 -10.13 -7.95
CA GLN A 98 -10.23 -10.86 -8.64
C GLN A 98 -9.92 -12.35 -8.67
N PHE A 99 -10.91 -13.19 -8.31
CA PHE A 99 -10.75 -14.63 -8.28
C PHE A 99 -11.88 -15.33 -9.03
N ASP A 100 -11.50 -16.18 -9.97
CA ASP A 100 -12.43 -16.95 -10.77
C ASP A 100 -13.03 -18.11 -9.97
N ILE A 101 -14.34 -18.32 -10.12
CA ILE A 101 -15.05 -19.46 -9.58
C ILE A 101 -15.32 -20.40 -10.75
N ALA A 102 -14.62 -21.53 -10.82
CA ALA A 102 -14.86 -22.53 -11.85
C ALA A 102 -16.27 -23.12 -11.75
N HIS A 103 -16.89 -23.42 -12.90
CA HIS A 103 -18.14 -24.16 -12.93
C HIS A 103 -17.91 -25.59 -12.39
N PRO A 104 -18.77 -26.11 -11.50
CA PRO A 104 -18.54 -27.41 -10.85
C PRO A 104 -18.58 -28.62 -11.80
N VAL A 105 -19.23 -28.48 -12.95
CA VAL A 105 -19.42 -29.54 -13.96
C VAL A 105 -18.81 -29.24 -15.34
N VAL A 106 -19.06 -28.06 -15.91
CA VAL A 106 -18.54 -27.64 -17.23
C VAL A 106 -17.08 -27.18 -17.10
N PRO A 107 -16.11 -27.85 -17.74
CA PRO A 107 -14.72 -27.40 -17.74
C PRO A 107 -14.59 -26.02 -18.38
N ASP A 108 -13.67 -25.21 -17.84
CA ASP A 108 -13.27 -23.90 -18.38
C ASP A 108 -14.39 -22.84 -18.49
N GLU A 109 -15.58 -23.13 -17.96
CA GLU A 109 -16.62 -22.14 -17.69
C GLU A 109 -16.35 -21.45 -16.34
N ILE A 110 -16.37 -20.11 -16.35
CA ILE A 110 -16.27 -19.25 -15.18
C ILE A 110 -17.68 -18.99 -14.66
N TRP A 111 -18.03 -19.62 -13.54
CA TRP A 111 -19.35 -19.57 -12.90
C TRP A 111 -19.66 -18.26 -12.16
N GLY A 112 -18.62 -17.50 -11.85
CA GLY A 112 -18.69 -16.20 -11.19
C GLY A 112 -17.31 -15.75 -10.76
N ARG A 113 -17.19 -14.56 -10.17
CA ARG A 113 -15.91 -14.05 -9.67
C ARG A 113 -16.05 -13.34 -8.34
N TYR A 114 -15.16 -13.64 -7.40
CA TYR A 114 -15.01 -12.83 -6.19
C TYR A 114 -14.16 -11.61 -6.51
N LEU A 115 -14.59 -10.45 -6.02
CA LEU A 115 -13.88 -9.19 -6.14
C LEU A 115 -13.61 -8.71 -4.72
N VAL A 116 -12.35 -8.80 -4.31
CA VAL A 116 -11.92 -8.63 -2.91
C VAL A 116 -11.15 -7.31 -2.78
N PRO A 117 -11.72 -6.29 -2.13
CA PRO A 117 -11.01 -5.05 -1.84
C PRO A 117 -9.77 -5.28 -0.96
N ILE A 118 -8.60 -4.81 -1.40
CA ILE A 118 -7.34 -4.89 -0.63
C ILE A 118 -6.88 -3.51 -0.17
N GLN A 119 -6.84 -2.54 -1.09
CA GLN A 119 -6.55 -1.14 -0.74
C GLN A 119 -7.85 -0.35 -0.76
N VAL A 120 -8.30 0.04 0.44
CA VAL A 120 -9.63 0.66 0.65
C VAL A 120 -9.50 1.94 1.48
N PRO A 121 -8.97 3.04 0.90
CA PRO A 121 -8.69 4.27 1.64
C PRO A 121 -9.89 4.86 2.40
N ILE A 122 -11.11 4.66 1.88
CA ILE A 122 -12.34 5.14 2.52
C ILE A 122 -12.60 4.51 3.91
N LEU A 123 -11.97 3.36 4.22
CA LEU A 123 -12.07 2.74 5.55
C LEU A 123 -11.13 3.36 6.58
N HIS A 124 -10.17 4.20 6.17
CA HIS A 124 -9.19 4.78 7.10
C HIS A 124 -9.82 5.84 8.01
N GLY A 125 -9.60 5.72 9.32
CA GLY A 125 -9.96 6.75 10.29
C GLY A 125 -11.43 6.76 10.71
N ILE A 126 -12.18 5.67 10.46
CA ILE A 126 -13.52 5.48 11.02
C ILE A 126 -13.38 5.33 12.53
N SER A 127 -13.97 6.26 13.27
CA SER A 127 -13.92 6.30 14.74
C SER A 127 -15.30 6.54 15.38
N THR A 128 -16.32 6.77 14.56
CA THR A 128 -17.69 7.08 15.00
C THR A 128 -18.71 6.37 14.13
N ALA A 129 -19.88 6.05 14.70
CA ALA A 129 -20.99 5.45 13.96
C ALA A 129 -21.45 6.29 12.77
N LYS A 130 -21.41 7.62 12.89
CA LYS A 130 -21.73 8.55 11.79
C LYS A 130 -20.78 8.36 10.60
N GLN A 131 -19.48 8.28 10.85
CA GLN A 131 -18.50 8.02 9.78
C GLN A 131 -18.73 6.64 9.16
N LEU A 132 -19.03 5.62 9.96
CA LEU A 132 -19.37 4.29 9.45
C LEU A 132 -20.58 4.34 8.50
N ILE A 133 -21.64 5.04 8.89
CA ILE A 133 -22.84 5.24 8.08
C ILE A 133 -22.51 5.96 6.76
N GLU A 134 -21.69 7.02 6.81
CA GLU A 134 -21.24 7.75 5.61
C GLU A 134 -20.48 6.83 4.64
N VAL A 135 -19.59 6.00 5.17
CA VAL A 135 -18.79 5.04 4.38
C VAL A 135 -19.68 3.95 3.76
N VAL A 136 -20.59 3.36 4.54
CA VAL A 136 -21.54 2.35 4.01
C VAL A 136 -22.43 2.96 2.92
N THR A 137 -22.90 4.20 3.15
CA THR A 137 -23.69 4.94 2.16
C THR A 137 -22.90 5.10 0.86
N GLU A 138 -21.63 5.53 0.95
CA GLU A 138 -20.78 5.71 -0.21
C GLU A 138 -20.54 4.40 -0.99
N ILE A 139 -20.32 3.28 -0.29
CA ILE A 139 -20.12 1.97 -0.95
C ILE A 139 -21.39 1.56 -1.72
N ILE A 140 -22.57 1.72 -1.13
CA ILE A 140 -23.84 1.38 -1.80
C ILE A 140 -24.11 2.29 -2.99
N GLU A 141 -23.89 3.61 -2.83
CA GLU A 141 -24.03 4.59 -3.91
C GLU A 141 -23.05 4.33 -5.05
N MET A 142 -21.83 3.87 -4.73
CA MET A 142 -20.81 3.51 -5.71
C MET A 142 -21.26 2.34 -6.59
N VAL A 143 -21.84 1.28 -5.99
CA VAL A 143 -22.41 0.14 -6.74
C VAL A 143 -23.56 0.59 -7.63
N ALA A 144 -24.47 1.40 -7.10
CA ALA A 144 -25.62 1.91 -7.86
C ALA A 144 -25.17 2.79 -9.04
N PHE A 145 -24.23 3.71 -8.80
CA PHE A 145 -23.72 4.62 -9.81
C PHE A 145 -22.97 3.88 -10.92
N TRP A 146 -22.15 2.88 -10.56
CA TRP A 146 -21.50 2.02 -11.55
C TRP A 146 -22.54 1.38 -12.48
N ARG A 147 -23.57 0.76 -11.89
CA ARG A 147 -24.60 0.06 -12.67
C ARG A 147 -25.28 1.00 -13.66
N GLU A 148 -25.71 2.17 -13.21
CA GLU A 148 -26.35 3.16 -14.09
C GLU A 148 -25.40 3.67 -15.19
N SER A 149 -24.14 3.93 -14.82
CA SER A 149 -23.11 4.37 -15.76
C SER A 149 -22.84 3.31 -16.81
N LEU A 150 -22.65 2.05 -16.43
CA LEU A 150 -22.41 0.95 -17.35
C LEU A 150 -23.52 0.89 -18.41
N TRP A 151 -24.79 0.89 -17.98
CA TRP A 151 -25.93 0.79 -18.89
C TRP A 151 -26.18 2.06 -19.70
N TYR A 152 -25.71 3.22 -19.24
CA TYR A 152 -25.68 4.44 -20.05
C TYR A 152 -24.78 4.28 -21.28
N PHE A 153 -23.60 3.67 -21.13
CA PHE A 153 -22.66 3.46 -22.24
C PHE A 153 -23.00 2.25 -23.09
N THR A 154 -23.46 1.18 -22.45
CA THR A 154 -23.69 -0.12 -23.11
C THR A 154 -25.13 -0.35 -23.52
N GLY A 155 -26.06 0.53 -23.13
CA GLY A 155 -27.49 0.49 -23.40
C GLY A 155 -28.31 -0.37 -22.44
N CYS A 156 -29.59 -0.05 -22.29
CA CYS A 156 -30.45 -0.62 -21.27
C CYS A 156 -30.74 -2.12 -21.51
N PRO A 157 -30.56 -3.00 -20.50
CA PRO A 157 -30.76 -4.44 -20.63
C PRO A 157 -32.23 -4.87 -20.48
N CYS A 158 -33.21 -3.96 -20.35
CA CYS A 158 -34.59 -4.38 -20.09
C CYS A 158 -35.27 -5.01 -21.32
N ASP A 159 -36.18 -5.97 -21.11
CA ASP A 159 -36.93 -6.66 -22.17
C ASP A 159 -37.57 -5.73 -23.20
N LYS A 160 -38.05 -4.56 -22.76
CA LYS A 160 -38.68 -3.58 -23.64
C LYS A 160 -37.67 -2.97 -24.61
N CYS A 161 -36.48 -2.61 -24.14
CA CYS A 161 -35.40 -2.07 -24.96
C CYS A 161 -34.85 -3.15 -25.90
N MET A 162 -34.59 -4.35 -25.39
CA MET A 162 -34.11 -5.49 -26.18
C MET A 162 -35.07 -5.83 -27.34
N LYS A 163 -36.39 -5.89 -27.07
CA LYS A 163 -37.40 -6.15 -28.11
C LYS A 163 -37.55 -5.01 -29.11
N ALA A 164 -37.47 -3.76 -28.65
CA ALA A 164 -37.59 -2.59 -29.52
C ALA A 164 -36.43 -2.51 -30.53
N GLU A 165 -35.24 -2.93 -30.13
CA GLU A 165 -34.04 -2.94 -30.96
C GLU A 165 -33.82 -4.27 -31.70
N ASN A 166 -34.73 -5.24 -31.53
CA ASN A 166 -34.66 -6.57 -32.13
C ASN A 166 -33.32 -7.30 -31.85
N LEU A 167 -32.82 -7.16 -30.63
CA LEU A 167 -31.56 -7.76 -30.19
C LEU A 167 -31.78 -9.12 -29.56
N ASN A 168 -30.84 -10.05 -29.79
CA ASN A 168 -30.89 -11.38 -29.19
C ASN A 168 -29.52 -11.85 -28.68
N ASN A 169 -29.35 -11.86 -27.35
CA ASN A 169 -28.14 -12.32 -26.68
C ASN A 169 -27.98 -13.85 -26.58
N SER A 170 -28.88 -14.62 -27.20
CA SER A 170 -28.83 -16.09 -27.16
C SER A 170 -28.10 -16.76 -28.32
N ASN A 171 -27.67 -15.97 -29.32
CA ASN A 171 -26.95 -16.48 -30.47
C ASN A 171 -25.51 -15.97 -30.44
N TYR A 172 -24.58 -16.81 -29.97
CA TYR A 172 -23.17 -16.65 -30.28
C TYR A 172 -23.01 -16.62 -31.80
N LYS A 173 -22.38 -15.57 -32.32
CA LYS A 173 -22.12 -15.41 -33.75
C LYS A 173 -20.70 -15.82 -34.11
N TYR A 174 -19.77 -15.81 -33.14
CA TYR A 174 -18.38 -16.14 -33.36
C TYR A 174 -18.11 -17.62 -33.07
N SER A 175 -17.44 -18.28 -34.01
CA SER A 175 -16.80 -19.58 -33.81
C SER A 175 -15.40 -19.39 -33.19
N LEU A 176 -14.78 -20.49 -32.74
CA LEU A 176 -13.39 -20.45 -32.28
C LEU A 176 -12.45 -19.95 -33.40
N GLU A 177 -12.69 -20.36 -34.66
CA GLU A 177 -11.91 -19.92 -35.82
C GLU A 177 -11.99 -18.39 -36.00
N ASP A 178 -13.17 -17.78 -35.80
CA ASP A 178 -13.33 -16.32 -35.90
C ASP A 178 -12.58 -15.58 -34.77
N ILE A 179 -12.47 -16.20 -33.59
CA ILE A 179 -11.73 -15.67 -32.43
C ILE A 179 -10.22 -15.86 -32.64
N GLU A 180 -9.79 -17.01 -33.17
CA GLU A 180 -8.42 -17.27 -33.59
C GLU A 180 -7.99 -16.26 -34.66
N ASP A 181 -8.78 -16.04 -35.69
CA ASP A 181 -8.48 -15.03 -36.72
C ASP A 181 -8.38 -13.60 -36.15
N LEU A 182 -9.12 -13.31 -35.07
CA LEU A 182 -9.12 -11.98 -34.44
C LEU A 182 -7.95 -11.78 -33.46
N PHE A 183 -7.54 -12.82 -32.72
CA PHE A 183 -6.62 -12.70 -31.59
C PHE A 183 -5.35 -13.58 -31.68
N SER A 184 -5.26 -14.56 -32.58
CA SER A 184 -4.09 -15.45 -32.70
C SER A 184 -2.81 -14.71 -33.08
N ASP A 185 -2.94 -13.65 -33.87
CA ASP A 185 -1.85 -12.73 -34.17
C ASP A 185 -1.38 -11.98 -32.93
N LEU A 186 -2.20 -11.85 -31.88
CA LEU A 186 -1.86 -11.15 -30.64
C LEU A 186 -1.26 -12.12 -29.61
N HIS A 187 -1.93 -13.24 -29.37
CA HIS A 187 -1.57 -14.19 -28.30
C HIS A 187 -1.76 -15.63 -28.77
N SER A 188 -0.79 -16.49 -28.42
CA SER A 188 -0.92 -17.93 -28.69
C SER A 188 -1.99 -18.52 -27.77
N ILE A 189 -2.99 -19.15 -28.37
CA ILE A 189 -4.15 -19.65 -27.63
C ILE A 189 -3.79 -20.96 -26.92
N SER A 190 -3.86 -20.95 -25.59
CA SER A 190 -3.59 -22.12 -24.76
C SER A 190 -4.74 -23.13 -24.76
N SER A 191 -4.50 -24.30 -24.17
CA SER A 191 -5.45 -25.42 -24.19
C SER A 191 -6.74 -25.13 -23.42
N ARG A 192 -6.63 -24.36 -22.33
CA ARG A 192 -7.77 -23.91 -21.52
C ARG A 192 -8.08 -22.46 -21.85
N ASN A 193 -9.16 -22.25 -22.59
CA ASN A 193 -9.62 -20.94 -22.98
C ASN A 193 -11.15 -20.86 -22.95
N ASN A 194 -11.67 -19.64 -22.93
CA ASN A 194 -13.09 -19.34 -23.05
C ASN A 194 -13.28 -18.15 -23.99
N TYR A 195 -14.35 -18.15 -24.77
CA TYR A 195 -14.63 -17.10 -25.75
C TYR A 195 -16.13 -16.91 -25.93
N GLY A 196 -16.51 -15.76 -26.45
CA GLY A 196 -17.92 -15.46 -26.71
C GLY A 196 -18.15 -14.08 -27.28
N ASP A 197 -19.36 -13.83 -27.73
CA ASP A 197 -19.79 -12.53 -28.24
C ASP A 197 -21.23 -12.23 -27.81
N ARG A 198 -21.54 -10.95 -27.67
CA ARG A 198 -22.89 -10.46 -27.37
C ARG A 198 -23.19 -9.17 -28.10
N GLU A 199 -24.48 -8.93 -28.33
CA GLU A 199 -24.98 -7.68 -28.90
C GLU A 199 -25.31 -6.63 -27.82
N ARG A 200 -25.76 -7.07 -26.64
CA ARG A 200 -26.07 -6.17 -25.51
C ARG A 200 -25.62 -6.71 -24.15
N PRO A 201 -24.66 -6.06 -23.48
CA PRO A 201 -23.70 -5.12 -24.06
C PRO A 201 -22.97 -5.72 -25.26
N GLU A 202 -22.50 -4.86 -26.15
CA GLU A 202 -21.75 -5.29 -27.34
C GLU A 202 -20.33 -5.67 -26.94
N TRP A 203 -19.90 -6.90 -27.25
CA TRP A 203 -18.50 -7.32 -27.12
C TRP A 203 -18.19 -8.56 -27.96
N VAL A 204 -16.91 -8.70 -28.30
CA VAL A 204 -16.26 -9.96 -28.66
C VAL A 204 -15.18 -10.22 -27.62
N TYR A 205 -15.12 -11.44 -27.09
CA TYR A 205 -14.36 -11.80 -25.91
C TYR A 205 -13.52 -13.06 -26.14
N PHE A 206 -12.30 -13.01 -25.62
CA PHE A 206 -11.41 -14.15 -25.50
C PHE A 206 -10.71 -14.09 -24.15
N TYR A 207 -10.57 -15.25 -23.50
CA TYR A 207 -9.84 -15.42 -22.27
C TYR A 207 -9.01 -16.69 -22.30
N ASP A 208 -7.70 -16.51 -22.28
CA ASP A 208 -6.75 -17.57 -22.00
C ASP A 208 -6.63 -17.74 -20.47
N ILE A 209 -7.13 -18.87 -19.97
CA ILE A 209 -7.20 -19.16 -18.54
C ILE A 209 -5.83 -19.57 -17.98
N GLU A 210 -4.96 -20.16 -18.82
CA GLU A 210 -3.62 -20.59 -18.41
C GLU A 210 -2.68 -19.40 -18.25
N GLU A 211 -2.70 -18.49 -19.23
CA GLU A 211 -1.82 -17.31 -19.25
C GLU A 211 -2.45 -16.09 -18.55
N GLU A 212 -3.71 -16.22 -18.13
CA GLU A 212 -4.56 -15.18 -17.54
C GLU A 212 -4.67 -13.92 -18.41
N VAL A 213 -4.81 -14.11 -19.73
CA VAL A 213 -4.90 -13.04 -20.72
C VAL A 213 -6.34 -12.91 -21.21
N THR A 214 -6.97 -11.78 -20.91
CA THR A 214 -8.30 -11.42 -21.43
C THR A 214 -8.19 -10.36 -22.52
N MET A 215 -8.84 -10.60 -23.65
CA MET A 215 -8.96 -9.65 -24.74
C MET A 215 -10.44 -9.40 -25.06
N ILE A 216 -10.82 -8.13 -25.17
CA ILE A 216 -12.19 -7.71 -25.43
C ILE A 216 -12.17 -6.67 -26.53
N LYS A 217 -12.99 -6.85 -27.55
CA LYS A 217 -13.29 -5.83 -28.55
C LYS A 217 -14.69 -5.30 -28.31
N SER A 218 -14.81 -4.04 -27.94
CA SER A 218 -16.09 -3.38 -27.67
C SER A 218 -15.93 -1.86 -27.66
N SER A 219 -16.62 -1.19 -28.58
CA SER A 219 -16.60 0.27 -28.66
C SER A 219 -17.31 0.93 -27.48
N SER A 220 -18.36 0.28 -26.96
CA SER A 220 -19.17 0.80 -25.86
C SER A 220 -18.43 0.68 -24.52
N LEU A 221 -17.79 -0.46 -24.26
CA LEU A 221 -17.00 -0.67 -23.06
C LEU A 221 -15.71 0.17 -23.06
N ALA A 222 -15.07 0.34 -24.22
CA ALA A 222 -13.90 1.20 -24.33
C ALA A 222 -14.23 2.65 -23.98
N LYS A 223 -15.39 3.16 -24.43
CA LYS A 223 -15.90 4.48 -24.03
C LYS A 223 -16.19 4.56 -22.53
N PHE A 224 -16.79 3.53 -21.96
CA PHE A 224 -17.03 3.45 -20.51
C PHE A 224 -15.73 3.51 -19.70
N LEU A 225 -14.70 2.75 -20.08
CA LEU A 225 -13.39 2.79 -19.40
C LEU A 225 -12.71 4.14 -19.57
N ASN A 226 -12.75 4.72 -20.76
CA ASN A 226 -12.21 6.05 -21.00
C ASN A 226 -12.92 7.13 -20.17
N ALA A 227 -14.24 7.06 -20.02
CA ALA A 227 -14.99 7.94 -19.13
C ALA A 227 -14.65 7.70 -17.65
N THR A 228 -14.51 6.44 -17.24
CA THR A 228 -14.08 6.05 -15.90
C THR A 228 -12.70 6.63 -15.54
N LEU A 229 -11.77 6.62 -16.48
CA LEU A 229 -10.44 7.24 -16.32
C LEU A 229 -10.50 8.76 -16.09
N GLN A 230 -11.61 9.43 -16.45
CA GLN A 230 -11.84 10.85 -16.19
C GLN A 230 -12.51 11.12 -14.84
N LEU A 231 -13.03 10.09 -14.14
CA LEU A 231 -13.61 10.24 -12.79
C LEU A 231 -12.57 10.47 -11.71
N ARG A 232 -11.29 10.39 -12.06
CA ARG A 232 -10.15 10.69 -11.19
C ARG A 232 -10.31 12.07 -10.57
N THR A 233 -10.48 12.11 -9.25
CA THR A 233 -10.42 13.35 -8.47
C THR A 233 -8.99 13.87 -8.34
N ASP A 234 -8.00 12.98 -8.48
CA ASP A 234 -6.61 13.23 -8.15
C ASP A 234 -5.62 12.78 -9.24
N LYS A 235 -4.42 13.36 -9.22
CA LYS A 235 -3.38 13.06 -10.22
C LYS A 235 -2.73 11.72 -9.94
N THR A 236 -2.88 10.78 -10.88
CA THR A 236 -2.02 9.59 -10.92
C THR A 236 -0.60 10.01 -11.23
N GLU A 237 0.33 9.75 -10.30
CA GLU A 237 1.76 9.95 -10.49
C GLU A 237 2.44 8.64 -10.86
N GLN A 238 3.40 8.71 -11.78
CA GLN A 238 4.24 7.58 -12.15
C GLN A 238 5.68 7.87 -11.76
N LEU A 239 6.31 6.90 -11.09
CA LEU A 239 7.72 6.97 -10.72
C LEU A 239 8.44 5.71 -11.20
N LYS A 240 9.54 5.87 -11.93
CA LYS A 240 10.33 4.74 -12.41
C LYS A 240 11.04 4.04 -11.24
N GLY A 241 10.84 2.74 -11.14
CA GLY A 241 11.55 1.85 -10.23
C GLY A 241 12.82 1.26 -10.86
N LEU A 242 13.34 0.21 -10.24
CA LEU A 242 14.37 -0.67 -10.76
C LEU A 242 13.85 -1.64 -11.82
N ASN A 243 12.73 -2.31 -11.55
CA ASN A 243 12.18 -3.40 -12.37
C ASN A 243 10.85 -3.05 -13.05
N GLY A 244 10.45 -1.78 -12.98
CA GLY A 244 9.09 -1.38 -13.33
C GLY A 244 8.79 0.07 -13.03
N THR A 245 7.51 0.38 -12.91
CA THR A 245 6.98 1.72 -12.66
C THR A 245 5.99 1.67 -11.50
N PHE A 246 6.21 2.51 -10.49
CA PHE A 246 5.19 2.78 -9.48
C PHE A 246 4.06 3.59 -10.09
N VAL A 247 2.83 3.19 -9.80
CA VAL A 247 1.62 3.91 -10.17
C VAL A 247 0.92 4.32 -8.89
N LEU A 248 0.93 5.62 -8.60
CA LEU A 248 0.47 6.20 -7.35
C LEU A 248 -0.77 7.03 -7.62
N SER A 249 -1.90 6.63 -7.06
CA SER A 249 -3.15 7.39 -7.09
C SER A 249 -3.57 7.62 -5.64
N ASP A 250 -3.12 8.75 -5.08
CA ASP A 250 -3.21 9.13 -3.66
C ASP A 250 -2.78 8.03 -2.68
N ASN A 251 -3.78 7.36 -2.10
CA ASN A 251 -3.64 6.36 -1.05
C ASN A 251 -3.52 4.94 -1.62
N ILE A 252 -3.77 4.75 -2.91
CA ILE A 252 -3.63 3.44 -3.57
C ILE A 252 -2.30 3.41 -4.33
N LYS A 253 -1.51 2.39 -4.02
CA LYS A 253 -0.14 2.25 -4.48
C LYS A 253 0.01 0.92 -5.19
N ASN A 254 0.38 0.99 -6.46
CA ASN A 254 0.61 -0.17 -7.30
C ASN A 254 2.02 -0.12 -7.88
N PHE A 255 2.47 -1.26 -8.38
CA PHE A 255 3.72 -1.38 -9.11
C PHE A 255 3.53 -2.26 -10.34
N VAL A 256 3.89 -1.74 -11.51
CA VAL A 256 3.79 -2.44 -12.78
C VAL A 256 5.18 -2.82 -13.24
N HIS A 257 5.44 -4.11 -13.39
CA HIS A 257 6.71 -4.64 -13.87
C HIS A 257 6.96 -4.25 -15.34
N ASP A 258 8.22 -4.04 -15.70
CA ASP A 258 8.60 -3.68 -17.08
C ASP A 258 8.28 -4.80 -18.06
N ASP A 259 8.39 -6.07 -17.64
CA ASP A 259 8.04 -7.23 -18.46
C ASP A 259 6.54 -7.23 -18.81
N THR A 260 5.68 -6.94 -17.84
CA THR A 260 4.23 -6.82 -18.07
C THR A 260 3.90 -5.66 -19.00
N LYS A 261 4.61 -4.53 -18.89
CA LYS A 261 4.43 -3.42 -19.82
C LYS A 261 4.88 -3.79 -21.24
N SER A 262 5.99 -4.51 -21.36
CA SER A 262 6.50 -4.97 -22.64
C SER A 262 5.52 -5.94 -23.32
N GLU A 263 4.92 -6.85 -22.55
CA GLU A 263 3.85 -7.74 -23.00
C GLU A 263 2.64 -6.95 -23.55
N MET A 264 2.20 -5.89 -22.85
CA MET A 264 1.13 -5.01 -23.33
C MET A 264 1.50 -4.23 -24.59
N ASP A 265 2.73 -3.71 -24.66
CA ASP A 265 3.26 -3.01 -25.84
C ASP A 265 3.23 -3.94 -27.07
N GLU A 266 3.65 -5.20 -26.92
CA GLU A 266 3.62 -6.20 -27.99
C GLU A 266 2.20 -6.46 -28.51
N TYR A 267 1.21 -6.61 -27.64
CA TYR A 267 -0.17 -6.80 -28.08
C TYR A 267 -0.70 -5.58 -28.84
N PHE A 268 -0.47 -4.37 -28.34
CA PHE A 268 -0.99 -3.17 -29.00
C PHE A 268 -0.22 -2.74 -30.24
N GLU A 269 1.07 -3.06 -30.37
CA GLU A 269 1.80 -2.89 -31.63
C GLU A 269 1.15 -3.70 -32.75
N ARG A 270 0.65 -4.91 -32.44
CA ARG A 270 -0.03 -5.76 -33.42
C ARG A 270 -1.48 -5.31 -33.69
N VAL A 271 -2.19 -4.78 -32.69
CA VAL A 271 -3.52 -4.15 -32.90
C VAL A 271 -3.41 -2.87 -33.74
N ASN A 272 -2.36 -2.06 -33.52
CA ASN A 272 -2.17 -0.77 -34.19
C ASN A 272 -1.44 -0.89 -35.53
N THR A 273 -2.04 -1.62 -36.47
CA THR A 273 -1.48 -1.93 -37.80
C THR A 273 -1.15 -0.70 -38.68
N ASN A 274 -1.68 0.48 -38.35
CA ASN A 274 -1.63 1.68 -39.21
C ASN A 274 -0.83 2.87 -38.64
N GLY A 275 -0.08 2.71 -37.54
CA GLY A 275 0.67 3.85 -36.99
C GLY A 275 1.63 3.55 -35.84
N LYS A 276 2.31 4.59 -35.34
CA LYS A 276 3.09 4.50 -34.09
C LYS A 276 2.13 4.22 -32.94
N LEU A 277 2.54 3.34 -32.03
CA LEU A 277 1.85 3.06 -30.77
C LEU A 277 1.50 4.38 -30.08
N LYS A 278 0.20 4.68 -29.96
CA LYS A 278 -0.27 5.79 -29.14
C LYS A 278 -0.12 5.35 -27.69
N GLY A 279 0.26 6.28 -26.81
CA GLY A 279 0.27 5.98 -25.38
C GLY A 279 -1.12 5.53 -24.93
N TYR A 280 -1.20 4.41 -24.24
CA TYR A 280 -2.43 3.86 -23.68
C TYR A 280 -2.46 4.00 -22.16
N PRO A 281 -3.64 4.15 -21.54
CA PRO A 281 -3.79 4.16 -20.10
C PRO A 281 -3.53 2.76 -19.52
N VAL A 282 -2.91 2.72 -18.34
CA VAL A 282 -2.68 1.50 -17.56
C VAL A 282 -3.45 1.63 -16.25
N ILE A 283 -4.34 0.66 -16.00
CA ILE A 283 -5.18 0.58 -14.80
C ILE A 283 -4.70 -0.61 -13.96
N PRO A 284 -3.74 -0.39 -13.05
CA PRO A 284 -3.30 -1.46 -12.17
C PRO A 284 -4.28 -1.62 -11.00
N MET A 285 -4.63 -2.87 -10.73
CA MET A 285 -5.35 -3.33 -9.55
C MET A 285 -4.38 -4.15 -8.68
N GLU A 286 -4.85 -5.16 -7.94
CA GLU A 286 -3.96 -5.94 -7.08
C GLU A 286 -3.30 -7.11 -7.81
N ASN A 287 -4.09 -7.92 -8.49
CA ASN A 287 -3.64 -9.09 -9.24
C ASN A 287 -3.92 -9.00 -10.74
N MET A 288 -4.17 -7.79 -11.23
CA MET A 288 -4.60 -7.60 -12.62
C MET A 288 -4.32 -6.18 -13.11
N ILE A 289 -4.01 -6.07 -14.39
CA ILE A 289 -3.81 -4.80 -15.07
C ILE A 289 -4.74 -4.73 -16.26
N VAL A 290 -5.49 -3.63 -16.39
CA VAL A 290 -6.40 -3.38 -17.51
C VAL A 290 -5.90 -2.20 -18.33
N THR A 291 -6.03 -2.30 -19.64
CA THR A 291 -5.71 -1.22 -20.56
C THR A 291 -6.72 -1.17 -21.70
N VAL A 292 -6.86 0.00 -22.31
CA VAL A 292 -7.80 0.26 -23.40
C VAL A 292 -7.12 1.09 -24.49
N MET A 293 -7.25 0.65 -25.74
CA MET A 293 -6.80 1.38 -26.92
C MET A 293 -7.81 1.22 -28.05
N ASP A 294 -8.31 2.34 -28.56
CA ASP A 294 -9.41 2.38 -29.52
C ASP A 294 -10.62 1.56 -29.01
N ASP A 295 -11.00 0.48 -29.70
CA ASP A 295 -12.10 -0.42 -29.29
C ASP A 295 -11.60 -1.70 -28.58
N TYR A 296 -10.29 -1.84 -28.37
CA TYR A 296 -9.69 -3.02 -27.73
C TYR A 296 -9.39 -2.76 -26.26
N ILE A 297 -9.76 -3.71 -25.42
CA ILE A 297 -9.46 -3.76 -24.00
C ILE A 297 -8.69 -5.04 -23.74
N ILE A 298 -7.54 -4.91 -23.08
CA ILE A 298 -6.71 -6.05 -22.71
C ILE A 298 -6.55 -6.04 -21.20
N ALA A 299 -6.74 -7.21 -20.57
CA ALA A 299 -6.48 -7.40 -19.15
C ALA A 299 -5.55 -8.58 -18.92
N LEU A 300 -4.53 -8.39 -18.09
CA LEU A 300 -3.53 -9.40 -17.76
C LEU A 300 -3.59 -9.72 -16.26
N GLY A 301 -3.70 -11.00 -15.91
CA GLY A 301 -3.55 -11.51 -14.55
C GLY A 301 -2.10 -11.44 -14.10
N ARG A 302 -1.72 -10.35 -13.46
CA ARG A 302 -0.35 -10.08 -13.03
C ARG A 302 -0.41 -9.40 -11.67
N ILE A 303 0.39 -9.88 -10.72
CA ILE A 303 0.47 -9.25 -9.40
C ILE A 303 1.14 -7.88 -9.56
N CYS A 304 0.39 -6.82 -9.27
CA CYS A 304 0.82 -5.42 -9.41
C CYS A 304 0.34 -4.54 -8.24
N GLY A 305 -0.18 -5.20 -7.20
CA GLY A 305 -0.78 -4.59 -6.02
C GLY A 305 0.21 -3.98 -5.02
N PHE A 306 -0.29 -3.78 -3.80
CA PHE A 306 0.47 -3.13 -2.74
C PHE A 306 1.73 -3.90 -2.30
N GLU A 307 1.69 -5.23 -2.39
CA GLU A 307 2.83 -6.07 -2.03
C GLU A 307 4.01 -5.90 -2.98
N GLU A 308 3.77 -5.83 -4.29
CA GLU A 308 4.83 -5.55 -5.27
C GLU A 308 5.38 -4.13 -5.12
N TYR A 309 4.51 -3.16 -4.83
CA TYR A 309 4.93 -1.81 -4.45
C TYR A 309 5.92 -1.83 -3.25
N LYS A 310 5.64 -2.61 -2.20
CA LYS A 310 6.53 -2.70 -1.03
C LYS A 310 7.86 -3.33 -1.36
N LYS A 311 7.85 -4.43 -2.14
CA LYS A 311 9.06 -5.15 -2.56
C LYS A 311 9.98 -4.21 -3.34
N GLU A 312 9.45 -3.53 -4.34
CA GLU A 312 10.24 -2.62 -5.17
C GLU A 312 10.77 -1.43 -4.36
N ARG A 313 9.93 -0.83 -3.50
CA ARG A 313 10.35 0.28 -2.63
C ARG A 313 11.55 -0.12 -1.76
N GLU A 314 11.57 -1.34 -1.27
CA GLU A 314 12.68 -1.87 -0.47
C GLU A 314 13.96 -2.06 -1.30
N LEU A 315 13.86 -2.53 -2.55
CA LEU A 315 15.00 -2.62 -3.46
C LEU A 315 15.62 -1.24 -3.75
N ILE A 316 14.78 -0.22 -3.96
CA ILE A 316 15.26 1.16 -4.16
C ILE A 316 15.94 1.68 -2.89
N ARG A 317 15.38 1.40 -1.71
CA ARG A 317 16.01 1.78 -0.43
C ARG A 317 17.40 1.14 -0.31
N GLN A 318 17.53 -0.13 -0.66
CA GLN A 318 18.82 -0.84 -0.66
C GLN A 318 19.80 -0.23 -1.68
N ARG A 319 19.35 0.08 -2.89
CA ARG A 319 20.17 0.78 -3.89
C ARG A 319 20.64 2.13 -3.38
N HIS A 320 19.76 2.97 -2.84
CA HIS A 320 20.14 4.28 -2.31
C HIS A 320 21.12 4.19 -1.16
N ASN A 321 20.97 3.19 -0.27
CA ASN A 321 21.97 2.92 0.77
C ASN A 321 23.33 2.56 0.15
N ARG A 322 23.34 1.70 -0.87
CA ARG A 322 24.57 1.27 -1.54
C ARG A 322 25.23 2.40 -2.34
N GLU A 323 24.45 3.19 -3.06
CA GLU A 323 24.90 4.40 -3.74
C GLU A 323 25.46 5.40 -2.75
N SER A 324 24.81 5.57 -1.59
CA SER A 324 25.32 6.43 -0.53
C SER A 324 26.68 5.94 0.00
N GLU A 325 26.83 4.63 0.22
CA GLU A 325 28.10 4.02 0.62
C GLU A 325 29.21 4.22 -0.42
N LEU A 326 28.89 4.15 -1.72
CA LEU A 326 29.87 4.19 -2.82
C LEU A 326 30.22 5.61 -3.27
N LEU A 327 29.22 6.48 -3.40
CA LEU A 327 29.37 7.87 -3.88
C LEU A 327 29.81 8.82 -2.78
N PHE A 328 29.44 8.50 -1.54
CA PHE A 328 29.90 9.20 -0.34
C PHE A 328 30.66 8.20 0.53
N PRO A 329 31.81 7.69 0.04
CA PRO A 329 32.62 6.75 0.81
C PRO A 329 32.86 7.34 2.18
N ILE A 330 32.62 6.51 3.20
CA ILE A 330 32.61 6.88 4.62
C ILE A 330 33.74 7.87 4.86
N PRO A 331 33.45 9.11 5.31
CA PRO A 331 34.48 10.08 5.59
C PRO A 331 35.50 9.45 6.53
N GLN A 332 36.80 9.47 6.18
CA GLN A 332 37.81 9.14 7.18
C GLN A 332 37.71 10.18 8.29
N PHE A 333 37.05 9.80 9.37
CA PHE A 333 36.83 10.66 10.52
C PHE A 333 38.15 10.90 11.21
N LYS A 334 38.58 12.16 11.26
CA LYS A 334 39.74 12.56 12.05
C LYS A 334 39.25 13.15 13.37
N TRP A 335 39.24 12.32 14.40
CA TRP A 335 39.05 12.76 15.78
C TRP A 335 40.19 13.67 16.21
N LYS A 336 39.87 14.70 17.01
CA LYS A 336 40.89 15.50 17.68
C LYS A 336 41.56 14.66 18.77
N GLU A 337 42.87 14.81 18.93
CA GLU A 337 43.61 14.12 20.00
C GLU A 337 43.05 14.42 21.39
N LYS A 338 42.65 15.68 21.63
CA LYS A 338 41.94 16.11 22.83
C LYS A 338 40.55 16.62 22.46
N VAL A 339 39.56 15.76 22.61
CA VAL A 339 38.14 16.07 22.34
C VAL A 339 37.60 17.03 23.41
N CYS A 340 36.91 18.08 22.98
CA CYS A 340 36.20 18.99 23.89
C CYS A 340 34.96 18.29 24.48
N PRO A 341 34.84 18.12 25.81
CA PRO A 341 33.72 17.41 26.44
C PRO A 341 32.36 18.00 26.07
N ASP A 342 32.21 19.33 26.14
CA ASP A 342 30.94 20.01 25.85
C ASP A 342 30.50 19.79 24.39
N GLN A 343 31.41 19.95 23.42
CA GLN A 343 31.06 19.71 22.02
C GLN A 343 30.80 18.22 21.74
N PHE A 344 31.44 17.31 22.47
CA PHE A 344 31.17 15.88 22.36
C PHE A 344 29.77 15.55 22.86
N GLU A 345 29.36 16.10 23.99
CA GLU A 345 27.99 15.97 24.50
C GLU A 345 26.96 16.51 23.51
N PHE A 346 27.20 17.70 22.94
CA PHE A 346 26.32 18.26 21.91
C PHE A 346 26.28 17.44 20.61
N LEU A 347 27.41 16.84 20.21
CA LEU A 347 27.45 15.92 19.08
C LEU A 347 26.56 14.70 19.35
N VAL A 348 26.73 14.06 20.51
CA VAL A 348 25.93 12.90 20.90
C VAL A 348 24.45 13.24 20.98
N LYS A 349 24.11 14.41 21.55
CA LYS A 349 22.75 14.93 21.55
C LYS A 349 22.19 15.07 20.13
N ALA A 350 22.93 15.72 19.23
CA ALA A 350 22.48 15.95 17.85
C ALA A 350 22.30 14.63 17.08
N LEU A 351 23.13 13.62 17.35
CA LEU A 351 22.96 12.29 16.79
C LEU A 351 21.73 11.58 17.37
N LEU A 352 21.54 11.61 18.69
CA LEU A 352 20.37 11.03 19.36
C LEU A 352 19.06 11.67 18.88
N GLU A 353 19.03 12.98 18.63
CA GLU A 353 17.83 13.67 18.10
C GLU A 353 17.45 13.21 16.68
N ARG A 354 18.34 12.51 15.97
CA ARG A 354 18.09 11.92 14.65
C ARG A 354 17.85 10.42 14.69
N GLU A 355 17.93 9.80 15.86
CA GLU A 355 17.60 8.40 16.02
C GLU A 355 16.08 8.20 15.91
N PRO A 356 15.60 7.26 15.08
CA PRO A 356 14.18 7.12 14.77
C PRO A 356 13.30 6.78 15.99
N ASN A 357 13.90 6.22 17.05
CA ASN A 357 13.18 5.81 18.25
C ASN A 357 13.33 6.81 19.42
N VAL A 358 14.11 7.88 19.25
CA VAL A 358 14.28 8.91 20.27
C VAL A 358 13.23 10.00 20.05
N LYS A 359 12.41 10.25 21.07
CA LYS A 359 11.36 11.29 21.02
C LYS A 359 11.91 12.67 21.34
N SER A 360 12.77 12.76 22.37
CA SER A 360 13.40 14.02 22.75
C SER A 360 14.70 13.79 23.52
N VAL A 361 15.62 14.76 23.42
CA VAL A 361 16.88 14.78 24.17
C VAL A 361 17.05 16.15 24.79
N ARG A 362 17.22 16.22 26.11
CA ARG A 362 17.36 17.48 26.87
C ARG A 362 18.64 17.49 27.68
N ARG A 363 19.24 18.68 27.81
CA ARG A 363 20.32 18.95 28.77
C ARG A 363 19.70 19.47 30.06
N PRO A 364 19.99 18.85 31.22
CA PRO A 364 19.31 19.17 32.47
C PRO A 364 19.76 20.49 33.14
N ALA A 365 20.99 20.97 32.89
CA ALA A 365 21.48 22.23 33.47
C ALA A 365 22.62 22.90 32.66
N PRO A 366 22.87 24.21 32.82
CA PRO A 366 24.08 24.88 32.34
C PRO A 366 25.32 24.55 33.21
N ILE A 367 26.50 24.68 32.59
CA ILE A 367 27.89 24.28 32.92
C ILE A 367 28.36 24.37 34.40
N ASN A 368 27.67 25.07 35.31
CA ASN A 368 28.19 25.41 36.65
C ASN A 368 27.43 24.78 37.85
N GLN A 369 26.55 23.79 37.64
CA GLN A 369 26.00 22.98 38.72
C GLN A 369 26.49 21.54 38.60
N GLY A 370 26.92 20.94 39.71
CA GLY A 370 27.39 19.55 39.72
C GLY A 370 26.29 18.61 39.23
N ASP A 371 26.48 18.02 38.05
CA ASP A 371 25.39 17.37 37.29
C ASP A 371 25.03 15.96 37.80
N LYS A 372 25.47 15.58 39.01
CA LYS A 372 25.23 14.28 39.67
C LYS A 372 25.35 13.06 38.74
N GLY A 373 26.18 13.14 37.70
CA GLY A 373 26.43 12.05 36.75
C GLY A 373 25.55 12.02 35.50
N ARG A 374 24.54 12.89 35.34
CA ARG A 374 23.73 13.00 34.11
C ARG A 374 24.24 14.11 33.19
N ASP A 375 24.44 13.81 31.92
CA ASP A 375 24.73 14.81 30.90
C ASP A 375 23.49 15.07 30.02
N LEU A 376 22.70 14.02 29.74
CA LEU A 376 21.49 14.07 28.92
C LEU A 376 20.30 13.39 29.62
N ILE A 377 19.09 13.87 29.30
CA ILE A 377 17.82 13.18 29.57
C ILE A 377 17.20 12.83 28.23
N ILE A 378 16.97 11.54 27.99
CA ILE A 378 16.52 11.02 26.70
C ILE A 378 15.15 10.37 26.91
N GLU A 379 14.16 10.77 26.12
CA GLU A 379 12.89 10.05 26.00
C GLU A 379 13.00 9.08 24.82
N TRP A 380 12.99 7.78 25.09
CA TRP A 380 13.29 6.74 24.09
C TRP A 380 12.13 5.74 23.99
N ASN A 381 11.63 5.53 22.78
CA ASN A 381 10.69 4.45 22.48
C ASN A 381 11.44 3.12 22.41
N VAL A 382 11.14 2.21 23.33
CA VAL A 382 11.75 0.88 23.40
C VAL A 382 10.69 -0.19 23.21
N ILE A 383 11.11 -1.36 22.73
CA ILE A 383 10.21 -2.52 22.60
C ILE A 383 9.80 -2.96 24.01
N ASN A 384 8.51 -3.15 24.21
CA ASN A 384 8.00 -3.70 25.46
C ASN A 384 8.29 -5.21 25.49
N GLU A 385 9.18 -5.65 26.39
CA GLU A 385 9.53 -7.07 26.54
C GLU A 385 8.37 -7.91 27.13
N TYR A 386 7.38 -7.26 27.76
CA TYR A 386 6.16 -7.88 28.27
C TYR A 386 5.00 -7.60 27.31
N MET A 387 4.95 -8.39 26.25
CA MET A 387 3.88 -8.30 25.24
C MET A 387 2.58 -8.86 25.85
N SER A 388 1.54 -8.03 25.89
CA SER A 388 0.16 -8.43 26.22
C SER A 388 -0.80 -7.72 25.28
N ASP A 389 -2.02 -8.24 25.15
CA ASP A 389 -3.08 -7.65 24.31
C ASP A 389 -3.51 -6.23 24.76
N THR A 390 -3.02 -5.79 25.93
CA THR A 390 -3.36 -4.51 26.57
C THR A 390 -2.21 -3.51 26.63
N ALA A 391 -0.99 -3.90 26.22
CA ALA A 391 0.18 -3.04 26.29
C ALA A 391 0.77 -2.78 24.90
N PRO A 392 1.02 -1.52 24.50
CA PRO A 392 1.58 -1.23 23.20
C PRO A 392 2.96 -1.87 23.04
N PRO A 393 3.31 -2.35 21.83
CA PRO A 393 4.59 -3.02 21.57
C PRO A 393 5.80 -2.10 21.73
N ARG A 394 5.57 -0.79 21.85
CA ARG A 394 6.58 0.21 22.18
C ARG A 394 6.11 1.04 23.37
N ILE A 395 6.98 1.21 24.35
CA ILE A 395 6.78 2.10 25.49
C ILE A 395 7.79 3.23 25.43
N LEU A 396 7.36 4.43 25.82
CA LEU A 396 8.25 5.57 25.98
C LEU A 396 8.87 5.50 27.38
N ILE A 397 10.19 5.37 27.44
CA ILE A 397 10.95 5.38 28.70
C ILE A 397 11.84 6.62 28.79
N LYS A 398 12.17 7.01 30.03
CA LYS A 398 13.15 8.04 30.32
C LYS A 398 14.50 7.39 30.63
N VAL A 399 15.53 7.84 29.93
CA VAL A 399 16.88 7.29 30.00
C VAL A 399 17.84 8.41 30.39
N VAL A 400 18.71 8.14 31.38
CA VAL A 400 19.82 9.05 31.71
C VAL A 400 20.98 8.79 30.75
N GLY A 401 21.40 9.82 30.03
CA GLY A 401 22.58 9.77 29.17
C GLY A 401 23.81 10.35 29.86
N GLN A 402 24.95 9.68 29.70
CA GLN A 402 26.26 10.15 30.12
C GLN A 402 27.23 10.12 28.94
N CYS A 403 27.99 11.20 28.75
CA CYS A 403 28.96 11.37 27.67
C CYS A 403 30.36 11.50 28.27
N LYS A 404 31.27 10.56 27.96
CA LYS A 404 32.67 10.62 28.43
C LYS A 404 33.62 10.73 27.25
N SER A 405 34.36 11.83 27.21
CA SER A 405 35.46 12.01 26.27
C SER A 405 36.81 11.69 26.93
N GLY A 406 37.73 11.10 26.16
CA GLY A 406 39.06 10.75 26.61
C GLY A 406 40.02 10.45 25.45
N THR A 407 41.29 10.26 25.77
CA THR A 407 42.35 9.90 24.80
C THR A 407 42.61 8.39 24.76
N SER A 408 42.20 7.67 25.82
CA SER A 408 42.37 6.23 25.99
C SER A 408 41.03 5.59 26.34
N THR A 409 41.00 4.26 26.34
CA THR A 409 39.88 3.44 26.79
C THR A 409 39.26 3.95 28.11
N ILE A 410 37.95 4.04 28.16
CA ILE A 410 37.18 4.45 29.34
C ILE A 410 36.90 3.24 30.22
N GLY A 411 37.42 3.27 31.45
CA GLY A 411 37.23 2.22 32.43
C GLY A 411 36.11 2.51 33.43
N LYS A 412 35.71 1.48 34.19
CA LYS A 412 34.69 1.57 35.26
C LYS A 412 34.95 2.72 36.25
N GLY A 413 36.22 3.01 36.59
CA GLY A 413 36.55 4.11 37.50
C GLY A 413 36.13 5.50 37.03
N LYS A 414 35.82 5.68 35.73
CA LYS A 414 35.33 6.94 35.15
C LYS A 414 33.80 6.98 35.01
N VAL A 415 33.14 5.85 35.19
CA VAL A 415 31.69 5.66 35.07
C VAL A 415 31.22 4.97 36.35
N LEU A 416 31.14 5.76 37.41
CA LEU A 416 30.75 5.30 38.75
C LEU A 416 29.23 5.39 38.91
N ASP A 417 28.69 4.58 39.82
CA ASP A 417 27.36 4.77 40.41
C ASP A 417 26.21 4.85 39.38
N ILE A 418 26.28 4.04 38.31
CA ILE A 418 25.28 3.98 37.24
C ILE A 418 23.86 3.77 37.79
N ARG A 419 23.69 2.82 38.71
CA ARG A 419 22.39 2.51 39.30
C ARG A 419 21.87 3.67 40.14
N ASP A 420 22.72 4.21 41.00
CA ASP A 420 22.38 5.34 41.86
C ASP A 420 22.00 6.56 41.01
N THR A 421 22.65 6.76 39.87
CA THR A 421 22.34 7.85 38.93
C THR A 421 20.96 7.67 38.29
N VAL A 422 20.62 6.46 37.86
CA VAL A 422 19.29 6.15 37.33
C VAL A 422 18.20 6.35 38.39
N GLU A 423 18.41 5.83 39.59
CA GLU A 423 17.47 5.94 40.72
C GLU A 423 17.31 7.40 41.17
N THR A 424 18.41 8.16 41.28
CA THR A 424 18.41 9.58 41.65
C THR A 424 17.60 10.45 40.67
N HIS A 425 17.50 10.03 39.41
CA HIS A 425 16.82 10.78 38.36
C HIS A 425 15.47 10.19 37.94
N ASP A 426 14.97 9.19 38.68
CA ASP A 426 13.70 8.51 38.41
C ASP A 426 13.57 8.17 36.91
N SER A 427 14.56 7.42 36.42
CA SER A 427 14.68 7.02 35.03
C SER A 427 14.62 5.49 34.93
N GLN A 428 14.20 4.98 33.79
CA GLN A 428 14.06 3.53 33.54
C GLN A 428 15.28 2.94 32.83
N GLY A 429 16.23 3.78 32.40
CA GLY A 429 17.41 3.30 31.70
C GLY A 429 18.63 4.21 31.78
N PHE A 430 19.75 3.67 31.30
CA PHE A 430 21.05 4.32 31.22
C PHE A 430 21.63 4.23 29.80
N PHE A 431 22.18 5.34 29.32
CA PHE A 431 22.85 5.45 28.04
C PHE A 431 24.27 6.02 28.22
N LEU A 432 25.28 5.39 27.64
CA LEU A 432 26.66 5.86 27.68
C LEU A 432 27.21 6.13 26.28
N ALA A 433 27.76 7.31 26.03
CA ALA A 433 28.51 7.58 24.80
C ALA A 433 29.97 7.89 25.11
N VAL A 434 30.90 7.26 24.38
CA VAL A 434 32.33 7.49 24.50
C VAL A 434 33.00 7.70 23.13
N ASN A 435 33.97 8.61 23.07
CA ASN A 435 34.74 8.88 21.83
C ASN A 435 35.89 7.89 21.60
N THR A 436 35.96 6.81 22.38
CA THR A 436 37.01 5.78 22.37
C THR A 436 36.34 4.40 22.51
N GLN A 437 37.03 3.42 23.10
CA GLN A 437 36.45 2.13 23.49
C GLN A 437 36.19 2.11 24.99
N ILE A 438 35.30 1.23 25.43
CA ILE A 438 35.09 0.91 26.86
C ILE A 438 35.92 -0.30 27.26
N SER A 439 36.38 -0.35 28.51
CA SER A 439 37.12 -1.50 29.04
C SER A 439 36.21 -2.71 29.23
N ALA A 440 36.73 -3.94 29.08
CA ALA A 440 35.96 -5.17 29.34
C ALA A 440 35.22 -5.17 30.70
N PRO A 441 35.82 -4.74 31.83
CA PRO A 441 35.10 -4.67 33.11
C PRO A 441 33.91 -3.70 33.13
N LEU A 442 33.92 -2.66 32.28
CA LEU A 442 32.80 -1.74 32.13
C LEU A 442 31.71 -2.37 31.26
N THR A 443 32.08 -3.04 30.17
CA THR A 443 31.14 -3.81 29.33
C THR A 443 30.40 -4.85 30.16
N GLU A 444 31.11 -5.71 30.89
CA GLU A 444 30.52 -6.72 31.78
C GLU A 444 29.57 -6.10 32.81
N LYS A 445 29.89 -4.91 33.32
CA LYS A 445 29.04 -4.20 34.27
C LYS A 445 27.76 -3.68 33.61
N LEU A 446 27.82 -3.12 32.40
CA LEU A 446 26.66 -2.65 31.65
C LEU A 446 25.75 -3.82 31.27
N GLU A 447 26.31 -4.93 30.80
CA GLU A 447 25.57 -6.16 30.52
C GLU A 447 24.95 -6.76 31.78
N SER A 448 25.66 -6.76 32.91
CA SER A 448 25.10 -7.20 34.20
C SER A 448 23.95 -6.32 34.68
N LEU A 449 23.93 -5.04 34.36
CA LEU A 449 22.81 -4.16 34.69
C LEU A 449 21.62 -4.43 33.78
N LYS A 450 21.88 -4.66 32.49
CA LYS A 450 20.86 -5.08 31.51
C LYS A 450 20.17 -6.37 31.94
N SER A 451 20.93 -7.38 32.37
CA SER A 451 20.36 -8.65 32.86
C SER A 451 19.58 -8.52 34.18
N LYS A 452 19.75 -7.41 34.91
CA LYS A 452 19.00 -7.09 36.13
C LYS A 452 17.75 -6.24 35.87
N GLY A 453 17.33 -6.11 34.61
CA GLY A 453 16.10 -5.42 34.21
C GLY A 453 16.24 -3.91 34.03
N LEU A 454 17.45 -3.36 34.09
CA LEU A 454 17.69 -1.97 33.72
C LEU A 454 17.84 -1.85 32.21
N TRP A 455 17.14 -0.91 31.56
CA TRP A 455 17.41 -0.65 30.15
C TRP A 455 18.79 -0.01 30.00
N VAL A 456 19.71 -0.64 29.27
CA VAL A 456 21.09 -0.13 29.09
C VAL A 456 21.48 -0.17 27.62
N SER A 457 22.07 0.93 27.14
CA SER A 457 22.65 1.06 25.80
C SER A 457 23.94 1.89 25.86
N TRP A 458 24.87 1.67 24.93
CA TRP A 458 26.08 2.49 24.84
C TRP A 458 26.57 2.61 23.41
N TRP A 459 27.27 3.72 23.12
CA TRP A 459 27.96 3.96 21.86
C TRP A 459 29.46 4.15 22.12
N ASN A 460 30.28 3.37 21.40
CA ASN A 460 31.71 3.60 21.29
C ASN A 460 32.04 4.51 20.10
N ARG A 461 33.34 4.70 19.82
CA ARG A 461 33.79 5.47 18.65
C ARG A 461 33.15 4.98 17.35
N ASP A 462 33.17 3.68 17.10
CA ASP A 462 32.73 3.09 15.83
C ASP A 462 31.21 3.29 15.65
N ASP A 463 30.44 3.15 16.74
CA ASP A 463 29.00 3.44 16.78
C ASP A 463 28.68 4.90 16.43
N ILE A 464 29.51 5.84 16.89
CA ILE A 464 29.36 7.27 16.62
C ILE A 464 29.75 7.58 15.19
N GLU A 465 30.83 7.00 14.68
CA GLU A 465 31.26 7.15 13.29
C GLU A 465 30.23 6.61 12.29
N MET A 466 29.64 5.45 12.57
CA MET A 466 28.54 4.89 11.76
C MET A 466 27.30 5.79 11.74
N ARG A 467 27.02 6.52 12.83
CA ARG A 467 25.91 7.48 12.87
C ARG A 467 26.26 8.77 12.15
N LEU A 468 27.49 9.24 12.29
CA LEU A 468 28.01 10.40 11.58
C LEU A 468 28.08 10.19 10.07
N SER A 469 28.36 8.98 9.59
CA SER A 469 28.40 8.69 8.16
C SER A 469 27.04 8.88 7.49
N LYS A 470 25.94 8.68 8.24
CA LYS A 470 24.56 8.94 7.85
C LYS A 470 24.10 10.39 8.11
N ASN A 471 24.89 11.17 8.86
CA ASN A 471 24.55 12.51 9.35
C ASN A 471 25.73 13.49 9.18
N GLN A 472 26.32 13.51 7.99
CA GLN A 472 27.60 14.20 7.74
C GLN A 472 27.49 15.73 7.87
N ASP A 473 26.30 16.28 7.66
CA ASP A 473 25.98 17.70 7.84
C ASP A 473 26.18 18.20 9.28
N LEU A 474 26.25 17.29 10.27
CA LEU A 474 26.59 17.64 11.66
C LEU A 474 28.08 17.92 11.87
N ILE A 475 28.97 17.36 11.05
CA ILE A 475 30.43 17.42 11.25
C ILE A 475 30.95 18.86 11.38
N PRO A 476 30.55 19.84 10.53
CA PRO A 476 31.02 21.23 10.63
C PRO A 476 30.66 21.91 11.96
N ASN A 477 29.60 21.45 12.65
CA ASN A 477 29.13 22.04 13.91
C ASN A 477 29.99 21.62 15.12
N PHE A 478 30.81 20.57 14.99
CA PHE A 478 31.60 20.00 16.09
C PHE A 478 33.12 19.95 15.79
N PRO A 479 33.74 21.08 15.38
CA PRO A 479 35.12 21.09 14.89
C PRO A 479 36.17 20.79 15.97
N LYS A 480 35.83 20.88 17.27
CA LYS A 480 36.71 20.51 18.39
C LYS A 480 36.57 19.04 18.81
N VAL A 481 35.76 18.27 18.09
CA VAL A 481 35.55 16.83 18.33
C VAL A 481 36.09 16.04 17.15
N ILE A 482 35.59 16.35 15.96
CA ILE A 482 35.81 15.55 14.76
C ILE A 482 35.88 16.45 13.51
N THR A 483 36.62 16.01 12.51
CA THR A 483 36.75 16.67 11.21
C THR A 483 36.74 15.63 10.09
N SER A 484 36.20 15.96 8.92
CA SER A 484 36.30 15.13 7.72
C SER A 484 37.62 15.42 6.98
N ARG A 485 38.30 14.38 6.49
CA ARG A 485 39.49 14.53 5.64
C ARG A 485 39.17 15.00 4.21
N ASP A 486 37.98 14.71 3.70
CA ASP A 486 37.55 15.15 2.39
C ASP A 486 36.33 16.06 2.51
N LYS A 487 36.50 17.32 2.12
CA LYS A 487 35.38 18.25 1.98
C LYS A 487 34.60 17.80 0.74
N VAL A 488 33.50 17.06 0.91
CA VAL A 488 32.43 17.15 -0.08
C VAL A 488 31.95 18.60 -0.01
N LYS A 489 32.37 19.42 -0.96
CA LYS A 489 31.77 20.74 -1.19
C LYS A 489 30.33 20.45 -1.60
N PHE A 490 29.39 20.58 -0.67
CA PHE A 490 28.02 20.86 -1.05
C PHE A 490 28.06 22.20 -1.78
N VAL A 491 27.68 22.19 -3.06
CA VAL A 491 27.50 23.42 -3.84
C VAL A 491 26.40 24.20 -3.11
N ASN A 492 26.73 25.37 -2.57
CA ASN A 492 25.73 26.30 -2.10
C ASN A 492 24.79 26.58 -3.29
N LYS A 493 23.47 26.58 -3.05
CA LYS A 493 22.53 27.24 -3.96
C LYS A 493 23.07 28.64 -4.23
N GLU A 494 23.47 28.90 -5.47
CA GLU A 494 23.67 30.26 -5.95
C GLU A 494 22.29 30.86 -6.20
N ASP A 495 22.08 32.01 -5.55
CA ASP A 495 21.09 33.09 -5.72
C ASP A 495 19.74 32.81 -6.42
#